data_AF-W7Y5M8-F1
#
_entry.id   AF-W7Y5M8-F1
#
_cell.length_a   1.000
_cell.length_b   1.000
_cell.length_c   1.000
_cell.angle_alpha   90.00
_cell.angle_beta   90.00
_cell.angle_gamma   90.00
#
_symmetry.space_group_name_H-M   'P 1'
#
loop_
_entity.id
_entity.type
_entity.pdbx_description
1 polymer ?
#
loop_
_entity_poly.entity_id
_entity_poly.type
_entity_poly.pdbx_seq_one_letter_code
_entity_poly.pdbx_strand_id
1 'polypeptide(L)'
;MNRNRINLDKSQTYIFSSQSMMMIFLYMFTMMMSFVFCSEALHAQSAWGYNNNRVAVSFDGNSEPDDQYKWPTGDPDDWGALVASCAIMAKLQLQDQLVHCSYNNFIDAPGGPDDENQLKISADGCIERWGFNRKVFFDVTTQLEAARSHLAAEMGKSTAEDPLYFIHAGLSEFLYQVVKLVIDNGNMEALNHVYLISHSKFNENEKRRAYHHTWSDVQKLCGHRIHYKKIQDQNDKTNPHHLWHSMNNFSVWYWMRDHKDPNIRWMYTRLQAHSGGHADISDCGMFYYLLVGDDNGSPEKFKTFIGDGIPNKNAF
;
A
#
# COMPACT_ATOMS: atom_id res chain seq x y z
N MET A 1 -54.31 -47.80 40.19
CA MET A 1 -55.07 -47.02 41.20
C MET A 1 -54.34 -47.11 42.54
N ASN A 2 -53.93 -45.96 43.10
CA ASN A 2 -53.86 -45.62 44.53
C ASN A 2 -53.11 -46.59 45.49
N ARG A 3 -52.08 -46.21 46.29
CA ARG A 3 -51.87 -44.98 47.06
C ARG A 3 -50.41 -44.87 47.56
N ASN A 4 -49.89 -43.66 47.45
CA ASN A 4 -49.14 -42.86 48.44
C ASN A 4 -48.36 -43.55 49.56
N ARG A 5 -47.04 -43.27 49.60
CA ARG A 5 -46.31 -43.02 50.85
C ARG A 5 -45.72 -41.62 50.81
N ILE A 6 -45.91 -40.87 51.88
CA ILE A 6 -45.03 -39.76 52.26
C ILE A 6 -44.68 -40.02 53.73
N ASN A 7 -43.39 -40.15 54.00
CA ASN A 7 -42.81 -39.89 55.32
C ASN A 7 -41.54 -39.06 55.06
N LEU A 8 -41.56 -37.84 55.56
CA LEU A 8 -40.41 -36.96 55.69
C LEU A 8 -39.75 -37.28 57.03
N ASP A 9 -38.46 -37.58 57.03
CA ASP A 9 -37.62 -37.31 58.20
C ASP A 9 -36.23 -36.82 57.79
N LYS A 10 -35.71 -35.99 58.68
CA LYS A 10 -34.66 -34.99 58.60
C LYS A 10 -33.26 -35.57 58.76
N SER A 11 -32.30 -34.68 58.51
CA SER A 11 -30.88 -34.72 58.89
C SER A 11 -30.03 -35.59 57.95
N GLN A 12 -28.79 -35.25 57.56
CA GLN A 12 -27.87 -34.25 58.07
C GLN A 12 -26.68 -34.13 57.09
N THR A 13 -25.96 -33.00 57.17
CA THR A 13 -24.55 -32.78 56.79
C THR A 13 -24.13 -32.91 55.32
N TYR A 14 -24.06 -31.76 54.65
CA TYR A 14 -23.23 -31.57 53.46
C TYR A 14 -21.75 -31.50 53.88
N ILE A 15 -21.04 -32.64 53.78
CA ILE A 15 -19.58 -32.64 53.72
C ILE A 15 -19.21 -32.28 52.28
N PHE A 16 -18.80 -31.03 52.05
CA PHE A 16 -18.14 -30.69 50.80
C PHE A 16 -16.83 -31.49 50.74
N SER A 17 -16.77 -32.48 49.85
CA SER A 17 -15.55 -33.24 49.64
C SER A 17 -14.48 -32.33 49.02
N SER A 18 -13.22 -32.60 49.30
CA SER A 18 -12.09 -31.88 48.70
C SER A 18 -12.13 -31.90 47.16
N GLN A 19 -12.81 -32.88 46.55
CA GLN A 19 -13.05 -32.92 45.11
C GLN A 19 -13.97 -31.80 44.60
N SER A 20 -15.01 -31.43 45.36
CA SER A 20 -15.91 -30.33 44.99
C SER A 20 -15.21 -28.97 45.03
N MET A 21 -14.28 -28.79 45.97
CA MET A 21 -13.48 -27.56 46.09
C MET A 21 -12.42 -27.47 44.98
N MET A 22 -11.84 -28.60 44.58
CA MET A 22 -10.90 -28.67 43.46
C MET A 22 -11.58 -28.43 42.11
N MET A 23 -12.83 -28.88 41.93
CA MET A 23 -13.62 -28.56 40.73
C MET A 23 -13.97 -27.06 40.64
N ILE A 24 -14.31 -26.41 41.76
CA ILE A 24 -14.59 -24.97 41.76
C ILE A 24 -13.33 -24.15 41.40
N PHE A 25 -12.16 -24.56 41.89
CA PHE A 25 -10.88 -23.94 41.50
C PHE A 25 -10.55 -24.17 40.02
N LEU A 26 -10.85 -25.36 39.47
CA LEU A 26 -10.63 -25.66 38.05
C LEU A 26 -11.59 -24.86 37.14
N TYR A 27 -12.84 -24.62 37.58
CA TYR A 27 -13.81 -23.78 36.87
C TYR A 27 -13.46 -22.29 36.94
N MET A 28 -12.93 -21.81 38.07
CA MET A 28 -12.43 -20.43 38.16
C MET A 28 -11.14 -20.22 37.36
N PHE A 29 -10.26 -21.22 37.28
CA PHE A 29 -9.06 -21.15 36.46
C PHE A 29 -9.37 -21.18 34.96
N THR A 30 -10.38 -21.95 34.55
CA THR A 30 -10.86 -21.94 33.15
C THR A 30 -11.62 -20.65 32.81
N MET A 31 -12.41 -20.06 33.71
CA MET A 31 -12.99 -18.72 33.48
C MET A 31 -11.95 -17.60 33.41
N MET A 32 -10.83 -17.68 34.14
CA MET A 32 -9.74 -16.71 34.03
C MET A 32 -8.90 -16.87 32.75
N MET A 33 -8.90 -18.06 32.12
CA MET A 33 -8.31 -18.23 30.79
C MET A 33 -9.25 -17.83 29.64
N SER A 34 -10.54 -17.65 29.88
CA SER A 34 -11.47 -17.09 28.88
C SER A 34 -11.29 -15.57 28.65
N PHE A 35 -10.38 -14.93 29.40
CA PHE A 35 -9.93 -13.55 29.18
C PHE A 35 -8.57 -13.46 28.45
N VAL A 36 -8.15 -14.54 27.78
CA VAL A 36 -7.02 -14.53 26.86
C VAL A 36 -7.48 -13.85 25.57
N PHE A 37 -7.22 -12.53 25.54
CA PHE A 37 -7.07 -11.70 24.35
C PHE A 37 -8.13 -11.90 23.26
N CYS A 38 -9.30 -11.30 23.47
CA CYS A 38 -9.97 -10.68 22.33
C CYS A 38 -9.08 -9.49 21.93
N SER A 39 -8.00 -9.77 21.19
CA SER A 39 -7.38 -8.74 20.37
C SER A 39 -8.48 -8.31 19.43
N GLU A 40 -9.03 -7.10 19.63
CA GLU A 40 -9.57 -6.37 18.50
C GLU A 40 -8.40 -6.18 17.54
N ALA A 41 -8.14 -7.18 16.71
CA ALA A 41 -7.50 -6.94 15.44
C ALA A 41 -8.43 -5.93 14.78
N LEU A 42 -8.01 -4.66 14.78
CA LEU A 42 -8.41 -3.72 13.75
C LEU A 42 -8.13 -4.45 12.44
N HIS A 43 -9.11 -5.20 11.95
CA HIS A 43 -9.09 -5.71 10.61
C HIS A 43 -9.18 -4.47 9.75
N ALA A 44 -8.02 -4.03 9.28
CA ALA A 44 -7.90 -3.11 8.17
C ALA A 44 -8.91 -3.57 7.12
N GLN A 45 -9.98 -2.78 6.95
CA GLN A 45 -11.02 -3.11 6.01
C GLN A 45 -10.57 -2.53 4.69
N SER A 46 -10.01 -3.38 3.84
CA SER A 46 -9.59 -2.99 2.50
C SER A 46 -10.72 -2.26 1.76
N ALA A 47 -10.36 -1.19 1.05
CA ALA A 47 -11.32 -0.37 0.32
C ALA A 47 -11.66 -0.97 -1.04
N TRP A 48 -12.78 -0.51 -1.58
CA TRP A 48 -13.16 -0.71 -2.98
C TRP A 48 -13.18 -2.18 -3.43
N GLY A 49 -13.60 -3.07 -2.53
CA GLY A 49 -13.76 -4.50 -2.78
C GLY A 49 -12.44 -5.29 -2.88
N TYR A 50 -11.30 -4.67 -2.57
CA TYR A 50 -10.01 -5.35 -2.61
C TYR A 50 -9.99 -6.54 -1.65
N ASN A 51 -9.56 -7.70 -2.15
CA ASN A 51 -9.50 -8.94 -1.38
C ASN A 51 -8.21 -9.70 -1.68
N ASN A 52 -7.07 -9.12 -1.28
CA ASN A 52 -5.72 -9.68 -1.50
C ASN A 52 -5.40 -9.97 -2.98
N ASN A 53 -5.99 -9.19 -3.88
CA ASN A 53 -5.76 -9.27 -5.31
C ASN A 53 -4.41 -8.66 -5.70
N ARG A 54 -4.04 -8.81 -6.97
CA ARG A 54 -2.82 -8.24 -7.54
C ARG A 54 -2.88 -6.71 -7.50
N VAL A 55 -1.75 -6.11 -7.13
CA VAL A 55 -1.51 -4.67 -7.08
C VAL A 55 -0.36 -4.33 -8.01
N ALA A 56 -0.53 -3.29 -8.81
CA ALA A 56 0.51 -2.70 -9.63
C ALA A 56 0.59 -1.19 -9.38
N VAL A 57 1.75 -0.59 -9.61
CA VAL A 57 1.96 0.85 -9.44
C VAL A 57 2.95 1.38 -10.47
N SER A 58 2.80 2.66 -10.82
CA SER A 58 3.80 3.42 -11.56
C SER A 58 4.06 4.76 -10.86
N PHE A 59 5.32 4.99 -10.48
CA PHE A 59 5.83 6.23 -9.89
C PHE A 59 6.55 7.09 -10.95
N ASP A 60 6.35 8.41 -10.95
CA ASP A 60 7.02 9.29 -11.90
C ASP A 60 8.39 9.79 -11.47
N GLY A 61 8.65 10.05 -10.19
CA GLY A 61 9.77 10.83 -9.61
C GLY A 61 11.20 10.66 -10.15
N ASN A 62 11.45 10.92 -11.44
CA ASN A 62 12.77 10.96 -12.06
C ASN A 62 13.67 11.98 -11.35
N SER A 63 14.82 11.56 -10.80
CA SER A 63 15.77 12.49 -10.18
C SER A 63 16.78 13.10 -11.16
N GLU A 64 16.99 12.47 -12.31
CA GLU A 64 17.85 13.02 -13.37
C GLU A 64 17.16 14.20 -14.08
N PRO A 65 17.83 15.35 -14.26
CA PRO A 65 17.28 16.48 -14.98
C PRO A 65 16.95 16.20 -16.45
N ASP A 66 15.79 16.66 -16.89
CA ASP A 66 15.36 16.74 -18.28
C ASP A 66 14.92 18.17 -18.60
N ASP A 67 15.80 18.90 -19.29
CA ASP A 67 15.62 20.30 -19.65
C ASP A 67 14.59 20.53 -20.78
N GLN A 68 13.97 19.47 -21.31
CA GLN A 68 12.94 19.59 -22.35
C GLN A 68 11.55 19.88 -21.78
N TYR A 69 11.43 20.11 -20.48
CA TYR A 69 10.16 20.38 -19.81
C TYR A 69 10.29 21.46 -18.74
N LYS A 70 9.16 22.04 -18.33
CA LYS A 70 9.10 23.17 -17.37
C LYS A 70 9.63 22.82 -15.98
N TRP A 71 9.63 21.53 -15.61
CA TRP A 71 10.31 21.02 -14.41
C TRP A 71 11.37 20.01 -14.81
N PRO A 72 12.63 20.22 -14.39
CA PRO A 72 13.74 19.37 -14.80
C PRO A 72 13.60 17.95 -14.26
N THR A 73 13.13 17.77 -13.03
CA THR A 73 12.94 16.45 -12.41
C THR A 73 11.46 16.04 -12.37
N GLY A 74 11.22 14.75 -12.08
CA GLY A 74 9.95 14.19 -11.59
C GLY A 74 9.54 14.70 -10.23
N ASP A 75 8.36 14.27 -9.78
CA ASP A 75 7.84 14.66 -8.48
C ASP A 75 8.70 14.02 -7.37
N PRO A 76 9.39 14.81 -6.53
CA PRO A 76 10.25 14.27 -5.50
C PRO A 76 9.50 13.63 -4.32
N ASP A 77 8.18 13.74 -4.22
CA ASP A 77 7.39 13.06 -3.19
C ASP A 77 7.42 11.53 -3.35
N ASP A 78 7.48 11.05 -4.59
CA ASP A 78 7.62 9.64 -4.96
C ASP A 78 8.82 8.94 -4.33
N TRP A 79 9.90 9.68 -4.05
CA TRP A 79 11.13 9.11 -3.50
C TRP A 79 10.89 8.51 -2.12
N GLY A 80 10.08 9.18 -1.31
CA GLY A 80 9.59 8.65 -0.03
C GLY A 80 8.33 7.80 -0.20
N ALA A 81 7.43 8.17 -1.12
CA ALA A 81 6.13 7.52 -1.28
C ALA A 81 6.25 6.06 -1.71
N LEU A 82 7.19 5.70 -2.60
CA LEU A 82 7.46 4.31 -2.95
C LEU A 82 7.80 3.48 -1.70
N VAL A 83 8.66 4.01 -0.83
CA VAL A 83 9.11 3.33 0.38
C VAL A 83 7.98 3.20 1.39
N ALA A 84 7.21 4.27 1.61
CA ALA A 84 6.05 4.23 2.49
C ALA A 84 4.97 3.25 1.98
N SER A 85 4.75 3.19 0.66
CA SER A 85 3.83 2.24 0.03
C SER A 85 4.27 0.79 0.25
N CYS A 86 5.55 0.50 0.02
CA CYS A 86 6.12 -0.81 0.28
C CYS A 86 6.10 -1.17 1.78
N ALA A 87 6.28 -0.19 2.68
CA ALA A 87 6.13 -0.39 4.12
C ALA A 87 4.70 -0.80 4.50
N ILE A 88 3.68 -0.15 3.92
CA ILE A 88 2.27 -0.51 4.12
C ILE A 88 2.02 -1.95 3.67
N MET A 89 2.42 -2.30 2.46
CA MET A 89 2.25 -3.66 1.94
C MET A 89 3.01 -4.70 2.78
N ALA A 90 4.25 -4.42 3.17
CA ALA A 90 5.07 -5.33 3.97
C ALA A 90 4.52 -5.52 5.39
N LYS A 91 3.97 -4.46 6.01
CA LYS A 91 3.30 -4.55 7.31
C LYS A 91 2.10 -5.50 7.25
N LEU A 92 1.39 -5.51 6.12
CA LEU A 92 0.26 -6.40 5.85
C LEU A 92 0.67 -7.75 5.26
N GLN A 93 1.96 -8.00 5.06
CA GLN A 93 2.51 -9.22 4.44
C GLN A 93 2.02 -9.46 3.00
N LEU A 94 1.79 -8.38 2.24
CA LEU A 94 1.27 -8.39 0.87
C LEU A 94 2.37 -8.25 -0.20
N GLN A 95 3.63 -8.53 0.11
CA GLN A 95 4.73 -8.35 -0.85
C GLN A 95 4.54 -9.15 -2.15
N ASP A 96 3.91 -10.33 -2.08
CA ASP A 96 3.67 -11.18 -3.25
C ASP A 96 2.50 -10.69 -4.11
N GLN A 97 1.71 -9.74 -3.59
CA GLN A 97 0.57 -9.15 -4.27
C GLN A 97 1.01 -7.95 -5.10
N LEU A 98 2.19 -7.36 -4.82
CA LEU A 98 2.82 -6.40 -5.71
C LEU A 98 3.37 -7.15 -6.93
N VAL A 99 2.62 -7.13 -8.03
CA VAL A 99 3.01 -7.83 -9.27
C VAL A 99 3.74 -6.94 -10.26
N HIS A 100 3.70 -5.62 -10.09
CA HIS A 100 4.43 -4.68 -10.93
C HIS A 100 4.67 -3.36 -10.19
N CYS A 101 5.88 -2.84 -10.26
CA CYS A 101 6.27 -1.52 -9.79
C CYS A 101 7.19 -0.89 -10.83
N SER A 102 6.66 0.00 -11.66
CA SER A 102 7.48 0.87 -12.50
C SER A 102 7.77 2.17 -11.75
N TYR A 103 8.96 2.74 -11.99
CA TYR A 103 9.37 4.00 -11.41
C TYR A 103 10.20 4.80 -12.42
N ASN A 104 10.43 6.09 -12.16
CA ASN A 104 11.02 7.03 -13.11
C ASN A 104 10.21 7.11 -14.43
N ASN A 105 8.88 7.19 -14.32
CA ASN A 105 7.97 7.07 -15.46
C ASN A 105 7.81 8.34 -16.31
N PHE A 106 8.59 9.40 -16.08
CA PHE A 106 8.72 10.46 -17.08
C PHE A 106 9.37 9.92 -18.33
N ILE A 107 8.52 9.45 -19.24
CA ILE A 107 8.91 8.93 -20.54
C ILE A 107 9.73 10.00 -21.28
N ASP A 108 10.81 9.55 -21.92
CA ASP A 108 11.79 10.37 -22.64
C ASP A 108 12.73 11.20 -21.75
N ALA A 109 12.63 11.09 -20.42
CA ALA A 109 13.66 11.62 -19.52
C ALA A 109 14.91 10.72 -19.56
N PRO A 110 16.11 11.30 -19.41
CA PRO A 110 17.34 10.53 -19.33
C PRO A 110 17.36 9.66 -18.06
N GLY A 111 18.07 8.53 -18.15
CA GLY A 111 18.44 7.76 -16.97
C GLY A 111 19.62 8.44 -16.27
N GLY A 112 19.51 8.62 -14.96
CA GLY A 112 20.62 9.03 -14.11
C GLY A 112 21.47 7.84 -13.67
N PRO A 113 22.67 8.08 -13.11
CA PRO A 113 23.48 7.03 -12.53
C PRO A 113 22.76 6.39 -11.33
N ASP A 114 22.91 5.08 -11.17
CA ASP A 114 22.16 4.27 -10.21
C ASP A 114 22.27 4.75 -8.76
N ASP A 115 23.43 5.29 -8.38
CA ASP A 115 23.76 5.78 -7.03
C ASP A 115 23.22 7.18 -6.72
N GLU A 116 22.76 7.91 -7.72
CA GLU A 116 22.08 9.21 -7.56
C GLU A 116 20.58 9.13 -7.87
N ASN A 117 20.13 8.03 -8.49
CA ASN A 117 18.75 7.74 -8.85
C ASN A 117 17.88 7.44 -7.61
N GLN A 118 17.10 8.43 -7.19
CA GLN A 118 16.39 8.37 -5.90
C GLN A 118 15.31 7.28 -5.86
N LEU A 119 14.56 7.07 -6.93
CA LEU A 119 13.57 5.99 -6.98
C LEU A 119 14.22 4.62 -7.04
N LYS A 120 15.37 4.48 -7.72
CA LYS A 120 16.13 3.23 -7.71
C LYS A 120 16.65 2.88 -6.31
N ILE A 121 17.24 3.85 -5.60
CA ILE A 121 17.67 3.66 -4.20
C ILE A 121 16.50 3.22 -3.32
N SER A 122 15.34 3.85 -3.50
CA SER A 122 14.12 3.50 -2.78
C SER A 122 13.61 2.09 -3.13
N ALA A 123 13.57 1.72 -4.40
CA ALA A 123 13.14 0.41 -4.89
C ALA A 123 14.07 -0.72 -4.42
N ASP A 124 15.38 -0.57 -4.60
CA ASP A 124 16.38 -1.54 -4.15
C ASP A 124 16.32 -1.73 -2.64
N GLY A 125 16.15 -0.65 -1.88
CA GLY A 125 15.98 -0.73 -0.44
C GLY A 125 14.71 -1.49 -0.02
N CYS A 126 13.59 -1.33 -0.73
CA CYS A 126 12.37 -2.10 -0.44
C CYS A 126 12.58 -3.60 -0.70
N ILE A 127 13.25 -3.95 -1.80
CA ILE A 127 13.61 -5.33 -2.14
C ILE A 127 14.46 -5.95 -1.03
N GLU A 128 15.55 -5.27 -0.64
CA GLU A 128 16.52 -5.79 0.32
C GLU A 128 15.97 -5.89 1.74
N ARG A 129 15.18 -4.88 2.16
CA ARG A 129 14.74 -4.76 3.56
C ARG A 129 13.46 -5.53 3.85
N TRP A 130 12.57 -5.64 2.87
CA TRP A 130 11.23 -6.22 3.06
C TRP A 130 10.93 -7.42 2.17
N GLY A 131 11.90 -7.88 1.37
CA GLY A 131 11.83 -9.13 0.63
C GLY A 131 10.86 -9.08 -0.55
N PHE A 132 10.68 -7.91 -1.16
CA PHE A 132 9.92 -7.81 -2.40
C PHE A 132 10.66 -8.51 -3.55
N ASN A 133 9.90 -9.06 -4.49
CA ASN A 133 10.47 -9.73 -5.66
C ASN A 133 11.10 -8.70 -6.61
N ARG A 134 12.43 -8.65 -6.69
CA ARG A 134 13.17 -7.76 -7.60
C ARG A 134 12.65 -7.78 -9.05
N LYS A 135 12.13 -8.91 -9.53
CA LYS A 135 11.68 -9.06 -10.92
C LYS A 135 10.44 -8.24 -11.28
N VAL A 136 9.75 -7.66 -10.30
CA VAL A 136 8.57 -6.81 -10.54
C VAL A 136 8.90 -5.32 -10.54
N PHE A 137 10.15 -4.93 -10.25
CA PHE A 137 10.59 -3.54 -10.20
C PHE A 137 11.29 -3.15 -11.50
N PHE A 138 10.84 -2.06 -12.12
CA PHE A 138 11.35 -1.60 -13.41
C PHE A 138 11.67 -0.10 -13.38
N ASP A 139 12.92 0.24 -13.68
CA ASP A 139 13.31 1.60 -13.99
C ASP A 139 12.92 1.94 -15.42
N VAL A 140 11.92 2.80 -15.61
CA VAL A 140 11.37 3.10 -16.93
C VAL A 140 12.38 3.83 -17.82
N THR A 141 13.34 4.57 -17.26
CA THR A 141 14.36 5.29 -18.05
C THR A 141 15.31 4.36 -18.81
N THR A 142 15.51 3.14 -18.30
CA THR A 142 16.44 2.15 -18.89
C THR A 142 15.75 0.86 -19.32
N GLN A 143 14.52 0.61 -18.83
CA GLN A 143 13.79 -0.65 -19.02
C GLN A 143 12.36 -0.44 -19.54
N LEU A 144 12.07 0.66 -20.22
CA LEU A 144 10.74 1.01 -20.75
C LEU A 144 10.03 -0.18 -21.42
N GLU A 145 10.67 -0.83 -22.38
CA GLU A 145 10.07 -1.96 -23.12
C GLU A 145 9.70 -3.12 -22.20
N ALA A 146 10.59 -3.48 -21.27
CA ALA A 146 10.37 -4.56 -20.32
C ALA A 146 9.25 -4.21 -19.33
N ALA A 147 9.26 -2.98 -18.80
CA ALA A 147 8.24 -2.47 -17.89
C ALA A 147 6.85 -2.52 -18.54
N ARG A 148 6.73 -1.98 -19.77
CA ARG A 148 5.45 -1.95 -20.48
C ARG A 148 4.93 -3.33 -20.81
N SER A 149 5.80 -4.20 -21.33
CA SER A 149 5.43 -5.57 -21.67
C SER A 149 5.00 -6.36 -20.44
N HIS A 150 5.71 -6.18 -19.32
CA HIS A 150 5.36 -6.82 -18.05
C HIS A 150 4.00 -6.35 -17.53
N LEU A 151 3.76 -5.04 -17.43
CA LEU A 151 2.48 -4.54 -16.93
C LEU A 151 1.32 -4.89 -17.88
N ALA A 152 1.54 -4.85 -19.20
CA ALA A 152 0.53 -5.26 -20.17
C ALA A 152 0.18 -6.74 -20.02
N ALA A 153 1.17 -7.60 -19.76
CA ALA A 153 0.93 -9.01 -19.47
C ALA A 153 0.16 -9.20 -18.16
N GLU A 154 0.48 -8.45 -17.10
CA GLU A 154 -0.28 -8.50 -15.85
C GLU A 154 -1.73 -8.00 -16.02
N MET A 155 -1.94 -6.88 -16.71
CA MET A 155 -3.28 -6.38 -17.02
C MET A 155 -4.08 -7.39 -17.84
N GLY A 156 -3.45 -8.03 -18.84
CA GLY A 156 -4.08 -9.03 -19.71
C GLY A 156 -4.52 -10.31 -19.01
N LYS A 157 -4.04 -10.60 -17.79
CA LYS A 157 -4.48 -11.75 -16.97
C LYS A 157 -5.77 -11.49 -16.18
N SER A 158 -6.21 -10.23 -16.10
CA SER A 158 -7.23 -9.82 -15.13
C SER A 158 -8.61 -10.40 -15.45
N THR A 159 -9.24 -10.99 -14.43
CA THR A 159 -10.62 -11.51 -14.47
C THR A 159 -11.43 -10.96 -13.30
N ALA A 160 -12.73 -11.27 -13.24
CA ALA A 160 -13.57 -10.89 -12.11
C ALA A 160 -13.08 -11.49 -10.78
N GLU A 161 -12.47 -12.67 -10.81
CA GLU A 161 -11.95 -13.40 -9.66
C GLU A 161 -10.51 -13.00 -9.30
N ASP A 162 -9.72 -12.57 -10.28
CA ASP A 162 -8.35 -12.06 -10.10
C ASP A 162 -8.14 -10.69 -10.77
N PRO A 163 -8.82 -9.64 -10.27
CA PRO A 163 -8.65 -8.29 -10.77
C PRO A 163 -7.26 -7.72 -10.46
N LEU A 164 -6.83 -6.75 -11.26
CA LEU A 164 -5.62 -5.97 -10.99
C LEU A 164 -6.01 -4.58 -10.48
N TYR A 165 -5.51 -4.21 -9.30
CA TYR A 165 -5.59 -2.85 -8.78
C TYR A 165 -4.33 -2.08 -9.17
N PHE A 166 -4.47 -1.05 -10.01
CA PHE A 166 -3.38 -0.20 -10.47
C PHE A 166 -3.39 1.14 -9.74
N ILE A 167 -2.33 1.44 -9.01
CA ILE A 167 -2.09 2.71 -8.35
C ILE A 167 -1.40 3.66 -9.33
N HIS A 168 -2.04 4.78 -9.61
CA HIS A 168 -1.59 5.77 -10.59
C HIS A 168 -0.85 6.93 -9.92
N ALA A 169 0.38 6.63 -9.47
CA ALA A 169 1.29 7.54 -8.77
C ALA A 169 2.25 8.28 -9.72
N GLY A 170 1.81 8.56 -10.95
CA GLY A 170 2.63 9.25 -11.93
C GLY A 170 1.86 9.52 -13.21
N LEU A 171 2.54 10.00 -14.25
CA LEU A 171 1.85 10.48 -15.44
C LEU A 171 1.24 9.36 -16.29
N SER A 172 0.13 9.71 -16.95
CA SER A 172 -0.70 8.78 -17.72
C SER A 172 -0.04 8.22 -18.98
N GLU A 173 1.07 8.78 -19.47
CA GLU A 173 1.71 8.33 -20.71
C GLU A 173 2.17 6.87 -20.63
N PHE A 174 2.82 6.47 -19.54
CA PHE A 174 3.26 5.09 -19.36
C PHE A 174 2.05 4.13 -19.39
N LEU A 175 0.99 4.48 -18.66
CA LEU A 175 -0.25 3.71 -18.63
C LEU A 175 -0.91 3.63 -20.02
N TYR A 176 -0.91 4.73 -20.79
CA TYR A 176 -1.44 4.76 -22.15
C TYR A 176 -0.72 3.75 -23.05
N GLN A 177 0.61 3.76 -23.04
CA GLN A 177 1.42 2.83 -23.84
C GLN A 177 1.17 1.36 -23.43
N VAL A 178 1.02 1.09 -22.13
CA VAL A 178 0.69 -0.23 -21.60
C VAL A 178 -0.70 -0.69 -22.05
N VAL A 179 -1.73 0.15 -21.91
CA VAL A 179 -3.10 -0.17 -22.33
C VAL A 179 -3.15 -0.42 -23.84
N LYS A 180 -2.40 0.35 -24.62
CA LYS A 180 -2.24 0.09 -26.05
C LYS A 180 -1.67 -1.30 -26.31
N LEU A 181 -0.62 -1.70 -25.61
CA LEU A 181 -0.04 -3.05 -25.71
C LEU A 181 -1.02 -4.16 -25.29
N VAL A 182 -1.85 -3.94 -24.26
CA VAL A 182 -2.91 -4.89 -23.87
C VAL A 182 -3.90 -5.12 -25.01
N ILE A 183 -4.33 -4.03 -25.67
CA ILE A 183 -5.26 -4.08 -26.80
C ILE A 183 -4.61 -4.75 -28.01
N ASP A 184 -3.38 -4.35 -28.35
CA ASP A 184 -2.63 -4.90 -29.48
C ASP A 184 -2.37 -6.41 -29.29
N ASN A 185 -2.23 -6.88 -28.05
CA ASN A 185 -2.12 -8.30 -27.68
C ASN A 185 -3.45 -9.06 -27.67
N GLY A 186 -4.58 -8.41 -28.01
CA GLY A 186 -5.90 -9.04 -28.06
C GLY A 186 -6.59 -9.21 -26.70
N ASN A 187 -6.08 -8.59 -25.64
CA ASN A 187 -6.58 -8.75 -24.26
C ASN A 187 -7.45 -7.58 -23.78
N MET A 188 -8.12 -6.87 -24.70
CA MET A 188 -8.91 -5.68 -24.38
C MET A 188 -9.99 -5.94 -23.31
N GLU A 189 -10.61 -7.12 -23.31
CA GLU A 189 -11.66 -7.46 -22.34
C GLU A 189 -11.15 -7.64 -20.91
N ALA A 190 -9.88 -7.97 -20.71
CA ALA A 190 -9.27 -8.04 -19.37
C ALA A 190 -9.25 -6.66 -18.68
N LEU A 191 -9.28 -5.56 -19.46
CA LEU A 191 -9.33 -4.20 -18.92
C LEU A 191 -10.63 -3.91 -18.14
N ASN A 192 -11.70 -4.68 -18.34
CA ASN A 192 -12.92 -4.62 -17.50
C ASN A 192 -12.67 -5.08 -16.06
N HIS A 193 -11.49 -5.63 -15.77
CA HIS A 193 -11.12 -6.14 -14.46
C HIS A 193 -9.87 -5.46 -13.91
N VAL A 194 -9.52 -4.30 -14.49
CA VAL A 194 -8.47 -3.42 -13.99
C VAL A 194 -9.12 -2.25 -13.25
N TYR A 195 -8.65 -2.01 -12.03
CA TYR A 195 -9.15 -0.99 -11.12
C TYR A 195 -8.07 0.06 -10.88
N LEU A 196 -8.23 1.25 -11.45
CA LEU A 196 -7.29 2.35 -11.32
C LEU A 196 -7.66 3.28 -10.16
N ILE A 197 -6.71 3.54 -9.28
CA ILE A 197 -6.81 4.53 -8.19
C ILE A 197 -5.89 5.71 -8.50
N SER A 198 -6.42 6.92 -8.36
CA SER A 198 -5.68 8.19 -8.43
C SER A 198 -6.11 9.10 -7.28
N HIS A 199 -5.25 10.04 -6.87
CA HIS A 199 -5.63 11.16 -6.00
C HIS A 199 -5.42 12.53 -6.64
N SER A 200 -4.52 12.63 -7.63
CA SER A 200 -4.05 13.92 -8.14
C SER A 200 -4.54 14.20 -9.55
N LYS A 201 -5.03 15.44 -9.78
CA LYS A 201 -5.31 15.90 -11.15
C LYS A 201 -4.04 16.01 -11.98
N PHE A 202 -2.88 16.12 -11.35
CA PHE A 202 -1.59 16.19 -12.01
C PHE A 202 -1.31 14.90 -12.79
N ASN A 203 -1.27 13.76 -12.09
CA ASN A 203 -1.07 12.41 -12.63
C ASN A 203 -2.04 12.11 -13.81
N GLU A 204 -3.27 12.60 -13.69
CA GLU A 204 -4.33 12.41 -14.68
C GLU A 204 -4.18 13.26 -15.95
N ASN A 205 -3.70 14.49 -15.85
CA ASN A 205 -3.86 15.49 -16.92
C ASN A 205 -2.56 16.07 -17.45
N GLU A 206 -1.47 15.96 -16.70
CA GLU A 206 -0.20 16.55 -17.11
C GLU A 206 0.42 15.76 -18.26
N LYS A 207 1.00 16.49 -19.22
CA LYS A 207 1.70 15.93 -20.38
C LYS A 207 3.11 16.48 -20.39
N ARG A 208 4.10 15.60 -20.32
CA ARG A 208 5.50 16.02 -20.35
C ARG A 208 5.96 16.39 -21.75
N ARG A 209 5.43 15.72 -22.77
CA ARG A 209 5.64 16.06 -24.19
C ARG A 209 4.29 16.31 -24.85
N ALA A 210 4.29 17.10 -25.92
CA ALA A 210 3.07 17.41 -26.66
C ALA A 210 2.35 16.17 -27.24
N TYR A 211 3.10 15.10 -27.51
CA TYR A 211 2.58 13.82 -28.01
C TYR A 211 2.21 12.82 -26.90
N HIS A 212 2.40 13.18 -25.63
CA HIS A 212 1.97 12.34 -24.52
C HIS A 212 0.45 12.38 -24.31
N HIS A 213 -0.05 11.46 -23.51
CA HIS A 213 -1.48 11.20 -23.32
C HIS A 213 -1.90 11.43 -21.87
N THR A 214 -3.16 11.80 -21.69
CA THR A 214 -3.81 11.95 -20.37
C THR A 214 -4.59 10.69 -20.00
N TRP A 215 -5.06 10.62 -18.77
CA TRP A 215 -6.02 9.61 -18.33
C TRP A 215 -7.29 9.61 -19.20
N SER A 216 -7.76 10.79 -19.65
CA SER A 216 -8.90 10.85 -20.58
C SER A 216 -8.62 10.15 -21.91
N ASP A 217 -7.38 10.22 -22.39
CA ASP A 217 -6.97 9.53 -23.62
C ASP A 217 -6.88 8.01 -23.40
N VAL A 218 -6.41 7.56 -22.22
CA VAL A 218 -6.45 6.14 -21.83
C VAL A 218 -7.88 5.61 -21.79
N GLN A 219 -8.81 6.36 -21.18
CA GLN A 219 -10.23 5.97 -21.12
C GLN A 219 -10.85 5.82 -22.50
N LYS A 220 -10.56 6.75 -23.42
CA LYS A 220 -11.04 6.67 -24.81
C LYS A 220 -10.44 5.45 -25.53
N LEU A 221 -9.14 5.23 -25.36
CA LEU A 221 -8.41 4.13 -25.99
C LEU A 221 -8.99 2.77 -25.60
N CYS A 222 -9.29 2.54 -24.33
CA CYS A 222 -9.87 1.28 -23.85
C CYS A 222 -11.39 1.22 -23.93
N GLY A 223 -12.06 2.25 -24.48
CA GLY A 223 -13.52 2.33 -24.52
C GLY A 223 -14.16 2.29 -23.13
N HIS A 224 -13.56 2.99 -22.16
CA HIS A 224 -14.02 3.12 -20.78
C HIS A 224 -14.13 1.81 -19.98
N ARG A 225 -13.32 0.80 -20.30
CA ARG A 225 -13.34 -0.52 -19.61
C ARG A 225 -12.70 -0.50 -18.22
N ILE A 226 -11.66 0.29 -18.02
CA ILE A 226 -10.95 0.36 -16.73
C ILE A 226 -11.84 1.04 -15.70
N HIS A 227 -12.04 0.38 -14.55
CA HIS A 227 -12.73 0.95 -13.41
C HIS A 227 -11.87 2.04 -12.78
N TYR A 228 -12.46 3.20 -12.48
CA TYR A 228 -11.71 4.36 -12.02
C TYR A 228 -12.25 4.91 -10.71
N LYS A 229 -11.34 5.13 -9.76
CA LYS A 229 -11.62 5.81 -8.49
C LYS A 229 -10.60 6.92 -8.27
N LYS A 230 -11.11 8.16 -8.25
CA LYS A 230 -10.37 9.27 -7.67
C LYS A 230 -10.70 9.37 -6.19
N ILE A 231 -9.70 9.24 -5.32
CA ILE A 231 -9.84 9.54 -3.89
C ILE A 231 -9.58 11.03 -3.64
N GLN A 232 -9.79 11.51 -2.42
CA GLN A 232 -9.42 12.88 -2.08
C GLN A 232 -7.92 13.10 -2.30
N ASP A 233 -7.55 14.33 -2.68
CA ASP A 233 -6.15 14.68 -2.84
C ASP A 233 -5.40 14.46 -1.52
N GLN A 234 -4.33 13.68 -1.56
CA GLN A 234 -3.50 13.31 -0.41
C GLN A 234 -2.52 14.42 0.01
N ASN A 235 -2.56 15.58 -0.66
CA ASN A 235 -1.73 16.75 -0.41
C ASN A 235 -2.44 17.83 0.45
N ASP A 236 -2.43 17.72 1.78
CA ASP A 236 -2.78 18.86 2.65
C ASP A 236 -1.55 19.65 3.07
N LYS A 237 -1.16 20.60 2.23
CA LYS A 237 -0.01 21.48 2.47
C LYS A 237 -0.20 22.47 3.63
N THR A 238 -1.41 22.57 4.18
CA THR A 238 -1.77 23.55 5.21
C THR A 238 -1.78 23.00 6.62
N ASN A 239 -1.89 21.67 6.77
CA ASN A 239 -1.95 21.02 8.07
C ASN A 239 -0.96 19.86 8.14
N PRO A 240 0.15 20.01 8.88
CA PRO A 240 1.19 18.96 8.96
C PRO A 240 0.71 17.69 9.68
N HIS A 241 -0.46 17.69 10.33
CA HIS A 241 -1.02 16.52 11.00
C HIS A 241 -2.11 15.80 10.19
N HIS A 242 -2.36 16.24 8.96
CA HIS A 242 -3.42 15.71 8.10
C HIS A 242 -2.81 15.27 6.77
N LEU A 243 -3.22 14.08 6.31
CA LEU A 243 -2.69 13.45 5.10
C LEU A 243 -1.16 13.31 5.15
N TRP A 244 -0.50 13.40 3.99
CA TRP A 244 0.82 12.83 3.80
C TRP A 244 1.88 13.87 3.42
N HIS A 245 1.54 15.15 3.53
CA HIS A 245 2.38 16.27 3.15
C HIS A 245 2.46 17.27 4.31
N SER A 246 3.64 17.50 4.88
CA SER A 246 3.84 18.49 5.96
C SER A 246 4.80 19.63 5.61
N MET A 247 5.06 19.85 4.31
CA MET A 247 5.98 20.89 3.82
C MET A 247 7.34 20.71 4.49
N ASN A 248 8.00 21.79 4.90
CA ASN A 248 9.27 21.73 5.61
C ASN A 248 9.17 21.28 7.08
N ASN A 249 7.97 20.94 7.58
CA ASN A 249 7.81 20.47 8.96
C ASN A 249 8.02 18.95 9.05
N PHE A 250 9.25 18.54 9.32
CA PHE A 250 9.59 17.13 9.57
C PHE A 250 9.24 16.64 10.98
N SER A 251 8.85 17.51 11.92
CA SER A 251 8.68 17.14 13.33
C SER A 251 7.60 16.08 13.56
N VAL A 252 6.55 16.09 12.74
CA VAL A 252 5.47 15.09 12.74
C VAL A 252 5.92 13.70 12.27
N TRP A 253 7.11 13.60 11.68
CA TRP A 253 7.71 12.37 11.16
C TRP A 253 8.93 11.90 11.97
N TYR A 254 9.34 12.62 13.02
CA TYR A 254 10.49 12.25 13.85
C TYR A 254 10.32 10.91 14.57
N TRP A 255 9.09 10.42 14.72
CA TRP A 255 8.86 9.05 15.18
C TRP A 255 9.51 8.01 14.28
N MET A 256 9.65 8.25 12.96
CA MET A 256 10.34 7.36 12.05
C MET A 256 11.86 7.41 12.30
N ARG A 257 12.41 8.62 12.46
CA ARG A 257 13.82 8.87 12.79
C ARG A 257 14.25 8.14 14.06
N ASP A 258 13.40 8.20 15.08
CA ASP A 258 13.69 7.68 16.41
C ASP A 258 13.15 6.24 16.61
N HIS A 259 12.59 5.65 15.56
CA HIS A 259 11.96 4.33 15.63
C HIS A 259 12.98 3.24 15.99
N LYS A 260 12.58 2.19 16.71
CA LYS A 260 13.48 1.08 17.10
C LYS A 260 13.91 0.19 15.93
N ASP A 261 13.03 0.01 14.95
CA ASP A 261 13.29 -0.72 13.70
C ASP A 261 14.20 0.11 12.77
N PRO A 262 15.40 -0.38 12.40
CA PRO A 262 16.31 0.32 11.49
C PRO A 262 15.73 0.56 10.09
N ASN A 263 14.79 -0.28 9.63
CA ASN A 263 14.15 -0.09 8.32
C ASN A 263 13.21 1.12 8.31
N ILE A 264 12.54 1.38 9.44
CA ILE A 264 11.71 2.60 9.59
C ILE A 264 12.59 3.84 9.70
N ARG A 265 13.72 3.76 10.41
CA ARG A 265 14.71 4.86 10.41
C ARG A 265 15.28 5.13 9.01
N TRP A 266 15.53 4.08 8.24
CA TRP A 266 15.95 4.23 6.84
C TRP A 266 14.85 4.86 5.98
N MET A 267 13.58 4.48 6.14
CA MET A 267 12.46 5.12 5.43
C MET A 267 12.42 6.63 5.69
N TYR A 268 12.70 7.08 6.92
CA TYR A 268 12.83 8.52 7.21
C TYR A 268 13.90 9.22 6.35
N THR A 269 15.02 8.57 6.06
CA THR A 269 16.06 9.15 5.19
C THR A 269 15.58 9.32 3.74
N ARG A 270 14.61 8.51 3.31
CA ARG A 270 14.02 8.60 1.97
C ARG A 270 12.99 9.72 1.89
N LEU A 271 12.24 9.96 2.97
CA LEU A 271 11.43 11.17 3.14
C LEU A 271 12.29 12.44 3.07
N GLN A 272 13.48 12.43 3.68
CA GLN A 272 14.41 13.57 3.66
C GLN A 272 15.08 13.79 2.29
N ALA A 273 15.07 12.78 1.42
CA ALA A 273 15.74 12.87 0.12
C ALA A 273 15.07 13.88 -0.81
N HIS A 274 13.78 14.19 -0.58
CA HIS A 274 12.97 15.10 -1.39
C HIS A 274 13.72 16.41 -1.71
N SER A 275 13.96 16.69 -2.99
CA SER A 275 14.83 17.79 -3.46
C SER A 275 14.33 19.19 -3.07
N GLY A 276 13.01 19.36 -2.96
CA GLY A 276 12.39 20.59 -2.44
C GLY A 276 12.48 20.80 -0.92
N GLY A 277 13.05 19.85 -0.17
CA GLY A 277 13.12 19.91 1.30
C GLY A 277 11.77 19.81 1.99
N HIS A 278 10.81 19.09 1.39
CA HIS A 278 9.51 18.84 1.97
C HIS A 278 9.42 17.40 2.49
N ALA A 279 8.66 17.21 3.55
CA ALA A 279 8.21 15.92 4.01
C ALA A 279 6.89 15.60 3.28
N ASP A 280 7.00 14.94 2.14
CA ASP A 280 5.90 14.59 1.27
C ASP A 280 6.03 13.13 0.80
N ILE A 281 4.97 12.36 1.00
CA ILE A 281 4.81 10.97 0.55
C ILE A 281 3.38 10.74 0.04
N SER A 282 2.78 11.76 -0.58
CA SER A 282 1.35 11.81 -0.87
C SER A 282 0.79 10.59 -1.61
N ASP A 283 1.54 10.06 -2.58
CA ASP A 283 1.13 8.89 -3.36
C ASP A 283 0.93 7.61 -2.52
N CYS A 284 1.59 7.47 -1.36
CA CYS A 284 1.36 6.32 -0.48
C CYS A 284 -0.05 6.30 0.12
N GLY A 285 -0.74 7.45 0.14
CA GLY A 285 -2.13 7.55 0.58
C GLY A 285 -3.09 6.71 -0.24
N MET A 286 -2.81 6.45 -1.51
CA MET A 286 -3.60 5.53 -2.34
C MET A 286 -3.46 4.07 -1.88
N PHE A 287 -2.26 3.65 -1.46
CA PHE A 287 -2.05 2.33 -0.86
C PHE A 287 -2.73 2.23 0.51
N TYR A 288 -2.63 3.28 1.33
CA TYR A 288 -3.29 3.32 2.64
C TYR A 288 -4.81 3.23 2.50
N TYR A 289 -5.39 3.96 1.55
CA TYR A 289 -6.81 3.82 1.21
C TYR A 289 -7.15 2.39 0.78
N LEU A 290 -6.48 1.86 -0.25
CA LEU A 290 -6.81 0.55 -0.82
C LEU A 290 -6.70 -0.57 0.22
N LEU A 291 -5.62 -0.58 0.98
CA LEU A 291 -5.24 -1.72 1.83
C LEU A 291 -5.71 -1.57 3.27
N VAL A 292 -5.90 -0.34 3.76
CA VAL A 292 -6.30 -0.05 5.15
C VAL A 292 -7.74 0.47 5.26
N GLY A 293 -8.28 1.02 4.18
CA GLY A 293 -9.66 1.52 4.13
C GLY A 293 -9.83 3.00 4.43
N ASP A 294 -8.72 3.75 4.55
CA ASP A 294 -8.72 5.12 5.04
C ASP A 294 -8.07 6.07 4.01
N ASP A 295 -8.88 6.88 3.33
CA ASP A 295 -8.38 7.94 2.45
C ASP A 295 -7.99 9.21 3.21
N ASN A 296 -8.11 9.21 4.54
CA ASN A 296 -7.78 10.31 5.44
C ASN A 296 -6.59 9.95 6.37
N GLY A 297 -5.54 9.40 5.79
CA GLY A 297 -4.29 9.07 6.49
C GLY A 297 -3.65 10.27 7.19
N SER A 298 -2.65 10.03 8.03
CA SER A 298 -1.87 11.08 8.69
C SER A 298 -0.56 10.53 9.25
N PRO A 299 0.42 11.39 9.63
CA PRO A 299 1.66 10.92 10.25
C PRO A 299 1.40 10.10 11.54
N GLU A 300 0.43 10.50 12.36
CA GLU A 300 0.09 9.80 13.61
C GLU A 300 -0.64 8.48 13.36
N LYS A 301 -1.55 8.44 12.37
CA LYS A 301 -2.19 7.19 11.94
C LYS A 301 -1.16 6.22 11.37
N PHE A 302 -0.23 6.71 10.56
CA PHE A 302 0.81 5.88 9.98
C PHE A 302 1.77 5.35 11.05
N LYS A 303 2.17 6.18 12.02
CA LYS A 303 2.93 5.75 13.20
C LYS A 303 2.21 4.64 13.96
N THR A 304 0.92 4.80 14.22
CA THR A 304 0.09 3.80 14.91
C THR A 304 0.02 2.50 14.13
N PHE A 305 -0.18 2.59 12.80
CA PHE A 305 -0.23 1.46 11.89
C PHE A 305 1.11 0.69 11.84
N ILE A 306 2.23 1.40 11.72
CA ILE A 306 3.58 0.80 11.74
C ILE A 306 3.86 0.16 13.11
N GLY A 307 3.45 0.80 14.20
CA GLY A 307 3.56 0.28 15.56
C GLY A 307 5.01 -0.05 15.91
N ASP A 308 5.29 -1.32 16.18
CA ASP A 308 6.62 -1.79 16.59
C ASP A 308 7.61 -2.02 15.43
N GLY A 309 7.19 -1.81 14.18
CA GLY A 309 7.98 -2.04 12.98
C GLY A 309 7.32 -3.00 12.00
N ILE A 310 8.10 -3.39 10.98
CA ILE A 310 7.64 -4.27 9.90
C ILE A 310 8.19 -5.68 10.15
N PRO A 311 7.35 -6.73 10.15
CA PRO A 311 7.82 -8.10 10.29
C PRO A 311 8.81 -8.45 9.18
N ASN A 312 9.97 -9.00 9.55
CA ASN A 312 10.91 -9.54 8.55
C ASN A 312 10.30 -10.80 7.92
N LYS A 313 10.07 -10.77 6.61
CA LYS A 313 9.55 -11.94 5.86
C LYS A 313 10.44 -13.18 6.00
N ASN A 314 11.74 -12.99 6.26
CA ASN A 314 12.74 -14.05 6.42
C ASN A 314 13.01 -14.45 7.88
N ALA A 315 12.23 -13.99 8.86
CA ALA A 315 12.45 -14.28 10.29
C ALA A 315 11.74 -15.56 10.80
N PHE A 316 11.22 -16.39 9.89
CA PHE A 316 10.64 -17.70 10.20
C PHE A 316 11.19 -18.77 9.26
#